data_AF-A0A5B9QSI0-F1
#
_entry.id   AF-A0A5B9QSI0-F1
#
_cell.length_a   1.000
_cell.length_b   1.000
_cell.length_c   1.000
_cell.angle_alpha   90.00
_cell.angle_beta   90.00
_cell.angle_gamma   90.00
#
_symmetry.space_group_name_H-M   'P 1'
#
loop_
_entity.id
_entity.type
_entity.pdbx_description
1 polymer ?
#
loop_
_entity_poly.entity_id
_entity_poly.type
_entity_poly.pdbx_seq_one_letter_code
_entity_poly.pdbx_strand_id
1 'polypeptide(L)'
;MPNYLYAVTAVKENQPVGSFLIASNPDEAAAKATAVLGNGTLSHIVPFCEARLSTMQRNKLLDKCPKNDQIAFLAGTVLEIVESQLVLVQELREKVSKLQEIIEARCLIRFLFTVVERTGAVQRHSVYSSDLETAEAEAKRIALSEYGEGSKVFAVREASKEAA
;
A
#
# COMPACT_ATOMS: atom_id res chain seq x y z
N MET A 1 24.92 -14.13 -9.24
CA MET A 1 23.70 -13.69 -8.52
C MET A 1 22.78 -13.02 -9.54
N PRO A 2 21.44 -13.17 -9.43
CA PRO A 2 20.53 -12.49 -10.35
C PRO A 2 20.63 -10.97 -10.16
N ASN A 3 20.58 -10.22 -11.27
CA ASN A 3 20.57 -8.76 -11.24
C ASN A 3 19.16 -8.25 -10.95
N TYR A 4 19.06 -7.14 -10.23
CA TYR A 4 17.82 -6.45 -9.90
C TYR A 4 17.83 -5.05 -10.48
N LEU A 5 16.64 -4.58 -10.86
CA LEU A 5 16.36 -3.19 -11.12
C LEU A 5 16.10 -2.49 -9.78
N TYR A 6 16.88 -1.47 -9.49
CA TYR A 6 16.72 -0.61 -8.33
C TYR A 6 16.17 0.74 -8.76
N ALA A 7 15.19 1.24 -8.00
CA ALA A 7 14.81 2.65 -8.04
C ALA A 7 15.72 3.41 -7.07
N VAL A 8 16.32 4.49 -7.55
CA VAL A 8 17.19 5.35 -6.75
C VAL A 8 16.63 6.76 -6.74
N THR A 9 16.60 7.35 -5.55
CA THR A 9 16.29 8.76 -5.35
C THR A 9 17.45 9.43 -4.63
N ALA A 10 17.75 10.66 -5.01
CA ALA A 10 18.85 11.43 -4.47
C ALA A 10 18.53 12.93 -4.55
N VAL A 11 19.37 13.74 -3.92
CA VAL A 11 19.36 15.19 -4.01
C VAL A 11 20.66 15.65 -4.63
N LYS A 12 20.59 16.38 -5.74
CA LYS A 12 21.75 17.00 -6.40
C LYS A 12 21.46 18.48 -6.59
N GLU A 13 22.36 19.35 -6.13
CA GLU A 13 22.22 20.81 -6.26
C GLU A 13 20.88 21.33 -5.70
N ASN A 14 20.46 20.78 -4.54
CA ASN A 14 19.16 21.07 -3.90
C ASN A 14 17.91 20.69 -4.72
N GLN A 15 18.07 19.91 -5.78
CA GLN A 15 16.95 19.36 -6.56
C GLN A 15 16.83 17.85 -6.32
N PRO A 16 15.61 17.35 -6.08
CA PRO A 16 15.40 15.92 -6.01
C PRO A 16 15.53 15.31 -7.41
N VAL A 17 16.25 14.19 -7.49
CA VAL A 17 16.49 13.44 -8.73
C VAL A 17 16.18 11.98 -8.50
N GLY A 18 15.60 11.34 -9.52
CA GLY A 18 15.24 9.92 -9.50
C GLY A 18 15.77 9.19 -10.73
N SER A 19 16.10 7.92 -10.57
CA SER A 19 16.51 7.06 -11.68
C SER A 19 16.28 5.58 -11.38
N PHE A 20 16.42 4.74 -12.40
CA PHE A 20 16.49 3.30 -12.27
C PHE A 20 17.86 2.80 -12.71
N LEU A 21 18.41 1.84 -11.99
CA LEU A 21 19.69 1.22 -12.33
C LEU A 21 19.65 -0.29 -12.12
N ILE A 22 20.52 -1.01 -12.79
CA ILE A 22 20.65 -2.47 -12.64
C ILE A 22 21.91 -2.79 -11.85
N ALA A 23 21.76 -3.59 -10.79
CA ALA A 23 22.85 -4.03 -9.94
C ALA A 23 22.57 -5.45 -9.39
N SER A 24 23.62 -6.15 -8.95
CA SER A 24 23.48 -7.47 -8.35
C SER A 24 23.05 -7.44 -6.88
N ASN A 25 23.25 -6.30 -6.21
CA ASN A 25 22.92 -6.08 -4.80
C ASN A 25 22.78 -4.57 -4.47
N PRO A 26 22.26 -4.20 -3.29
CA PRO A 26 22.08 -2.81 -2.88
C PRO A 26 23.38 -2.00 -2.76
N ASP A 27 24.49 -2.62 -2.36
CA ASP A 27 25.77 -1.92 -2.19
C ASP A 27 26.36 -1.52 -3.54
N GLU A 28 26.27 -2.41 -4.53
CA GLU A 28 26.65 -2.12 -5.91
C GLU A 28 25.74 -1.04 -6.51
N ALA A 29 24.44 -1.07 -6.21
CA ALA A 29 23.51 -0.03 -6.60
C ALA A 29 23.91 1.34 -6.02
N ALA A 30 24.27 1.38 -4.74
CA ALA A 30 24.73 2.60 -4.06
C ALA A 30 26.05 3.13 -4.65
N ALA A 31 27.01 2.25 -4.91
CA ALA A 31 28.29 2.61 -5.50
C ALA A 31 28.10 3.21 -6.91
N LYS A 32 27.29 2.56 -7.76
CA LYS A 32 26.97 3.05 -9.10
C LYS A 32 26.23 4.39 -9.06
N ALA A 33 25.24 4.52 -8.20
CA ALA A 33 24.49 5.77 -8.05
C ALA A 33 25.38 6.93 -7.56
N THR A 34 26.18 6.70 -6.52
CA THR A 34 27.09 7.70 -5.96
C THR A 34 28.12 8.18 -6.99
N ALA A 35 28.69 7.26 -7.77
CA ALA A 35 29.66 7.59 -8.81
C ALA A 35 29.10 8.55 -9.87
N VAL A 36 27.82 8.42 -10.23
CA VAL A 36 27.16 9.29 -11.23
C VAL A 36 26.62 10.58 -10.59
N LEU A 37 26.13 10.51 -9.35
CA LEU A 37 25.62 11.68 -8.63
C LEU A 37 26.72 12.71 -8.33
N GLY A 38 27.95 12.25 -8.08
CA GLY A 38 29.07 13.11 -7.67
C GLY A 38 28.83 13.66 -6.26
N ASN A 39 28.76 14.99 -6.12
CA ASN A 39 28.52 15.66 -4.83
C ASN A 39 27.05 15.61 -4.36
N GLY A 40 26.19 14.79 -4.97
CA GLY A 40 24.80 14.61 -4.56
C GLY A 40 24.66 13.66 -3.37
N THR A 41 23.59 13.81 -2.61
CA THR A 41 23.25 12.92 -1.49
C THR A 41 22.25 11.88 -1.95
N LEU A 42 22.61 10.61 -1.86
CA LEU A 42 21.69 9.52 -2.11
C LEU A 42 20.67 9.42 -0.96
N SER A 43 19.37 9.40 -1.29
CA SER A 43 18.29 9.38 -0.31
C SER A 43 17.72 7.97 -0.12
N HIS A 44 17.40 7.28 -1.21
CA HIS A 44 16.81 5.94 -1.16
C HIS A 44 17.32 5.06 -2.30
N ILE A 45 17.52 3.76 -2.01
CA ILE A 45 17.73 2.70 -2.98
C ILE A 45 16.72 1.60 -2.66
N VAL A 46 15.82 1.33 -3.60
CA VAL A 46 14.73 0.37 -3.41
C VAL A 46 14.80 -0.69 -4.50
N PRO A 47 14.93 -1.98 -4.17
CA PRO A 47 14.83 -3.05 -5.17
C PRO A 47 13.40 -3.07 -5.71
N PHE A 48 13.27 -2.95 -7.03
CA PHE A 48 11.97 -2.91 -7.70
C PHE A 48 11.57 -4.29 -8.21
N CYS A 49 12.41 -4.91 -9.05
CA CYS A 49 12.17 -6.25 -9.58
C CYS A 49 13.46 -6.91 -10.09
N GLU A 50 13.42 -8.21 -10.37
CA GLU A 50 14.53 -8.90 -11.02
C GLU A 50 14.67 -8.43 -12.47
N ALA A 51 15.89 -8.05 -12.88
CA ALA A 51 16.23 -7.48 -14.18
C ALA A 51 16.33 -8.56 -15.28
N ARG A 52 15.30 -9.42 -15.38
CA ARG A 52 15.16 -10.38 -16.49
C ARG A 52 14.57 -9.70 -17.71
N LEU A 53 14.99 -10.10 -18.90
CA LEU A 53 14.47 -9.59 -20.17
C LEU A 53 12.93 -9.65 -20.23
N SER A 54 12.34 -10.78 -19.83
CA SER A 54 10.89 -10.97 -19.76
C SER A 54 10.19 -9.98 -18.82
N THR A 55 10.79 -9.68 -17.67
CA THR A 55 10.25 -8.75 -16.67
C THR A 55 10.36 -7.30 -17.15
N MET A 56 11.50 -6.94 -17.74
CA MET A 56 11.74 -5.60 -18.28
C MET A 56 10.83 -5.31 -19.48
N GLN A 57 10.61 -6.31 -20.35
CA GLN A 57 9.71 -6.21 -21.49
C GLN A 57 8.25 -6.08 -21.05
N ARG A 58 7.79 -6.92 -20.11
CA ARG A 58 6.42 -6.88 -19.58
C ARG A 58 6.07 -5.51 -18.97
N ASN A 59 7.04 -4.86 -18.32
CA ASN A 59 6.85 -3.56 -17.67
C ASN A 59 7.17 -2.36 -18.60
N LYS A 60 7.46 -2.58 -19.88
CA LYS A 60 7.85 -1.53 -20.85
C LYS A 60 9.05 -0.69 -20.39
N LEU A 61 10.01 -1.33 -19.74
CA LEU A 61 11.21 -0.69 -19.19
C LEU A 61 12.41 -0.75 -20.15
N LEU A 62 12.39 -1.65 -21.13
CA LEU A 62 13.48 -1.82 -22.10
C LEU A 62 13.77 -0.55 -22.91
N ASP A 63 12.74 0.21 -23.26
CA ASP A 63 12.88 1.47 -24.01
C ASP A 63 13.38 2.62 -23.14
N LYS A 64 13.30 2.47 -21.81
CA LYS A 64 13.69 3.48 -20.81
C LYS A 64 15.06 3.19 -20.18
N CYS A 65 15.61 2.00 -20.40
CA CYS A 65 16.96 1.64 -20.00
C CYS A 65 17.91 1.88 -21.18
N PRO A 66 18.65 3.00 -21.23
CA PRO A 66 19.65 3.19 -22.27
C PRO A 66 20.68 2.05 -22.20
N LYS A 67 21.16 1.64 -23.37
CA LYS A 67 22.14 0.57 -23.52
C LYS A 67 23.34 0.83 -22.59
N ASN A 68 23.69 -0.18 -21.79
CA ASN A 68 24.86 -0.24 -20.90
C ASN A 68 24.80 0.63 -19.63
N ASP A 69 24.20 0.13 -18.55
CA ASP A 69 24.42 0.59 -17.15
C ASP A 69 24.25 2.11 -16.87
N GLN A 70 23.70 2.88 -17.81
CA GLN A 70 23.57 4.33 -17.66
C GLN A 70 22.29 4.69 -16.92
N ILE A 71 22.50 5.31 -15.75
CA ILE A 71 21.48 5.95 -14.92
C ILE A 71 20.83 7.08 -15.72
N ALA A 72 19.60 6.89 -16.20
CA ALA A 72 18.83 7.94 -16.85
C ALA A 72 18.07 8.74 -15.79
N PHE A 73 18.45 10.00 -15.57
CA PHE A 73 17.78 10.89 -14.63
C PHE A 73 16.43 11.32 -15.21
N LEU A 74 15.33 10.85 -14.60
CA LEU A 74 13.98 11.27 -14.96
C LEU A 74 13.34 11.94 -13.74
N ALA A 75 13.63 13.22 -13.57
CA ALA A 75 13.31 13.96 -12.35
C ALA A 75 11.84 14.39 -12.22
N GLY A 76 11.05 14.48 -13.30
CA GLY A 76 9.68 15.00 -13.22
C GLY A 76 8.64 13.95 -12.81
N THR A 77 8.36 13.01 -13.71
CA THR A 77 7.19 12.13 -13.59
C THR A 77 7.25 11.16 -12.40
N VAL A 78 8.45 10.71 -11.98
CA VAL A 78 8.56 9.82 -10.82
C VAL A 78 8.34 10.59 -9.52
N LEU A 79 8.82 11.84 -9.45
CA LEU A 79 8.58 12.70 -8.29
C LEU A 79 7.10 13.02 -8.16
N GLU A 80 6.43 13.39 -9.26
CA GLU A 80 4.98 13.63 -9.30
C GLU A 80 4.17 12.41 -8.83
N ILE A 81 4.59 11.19 -9.20
CA ILE A 81 3.94 9.96 -8.74
C ILE A 81 4.17 9.76 -7.24
N VAL A 82 5.39 9.95 -6.74
CA VAL A 82 5.72 9.80 -5.32
C VAL A 82 4.99 10.84 -4.47
N GLU A 83 4.95 12.09 -4.92
CA GLU A 83 4.22 13.18 -4.26
C GLU A 83 2.71 12.89 -4.24
N SER A 84 2.14 12.44 -5.37
CA SER A 84 0.72 12.06 -5.43
C SER A 84 0.40 10.92 -4.46
N GLN A 85 1.27 9.92 -4.34
CA GLN A 85 1.10 8.82 -3.38
C GLN A 85 1.21 9.32 -1.92
N LEU A 86 2.13 10.24 -1.65
CA LEU A 86 2.30 10.81 -0.31
C LEU A 86 1.07 11.62 0.12
N VAL A 87 0.49 12.40 -0.80
CA VAL A 87 -0.78 13.12 -0.57
C VAL A 87 -1.90 12.14 -0.25
N LEU A 88 -2.08 11.08 -1.05
CA LEU A 88 -3.12 10.07 -0.79
C LEU A 88 -2.94 9.37 0.55
N VAL A 89 -1.69 9.09 0.96
CA VAL A 89 -1.39 8.51 2.27
C VAL A 89 -1.74 9.50 3.39
N GLN A 90 -1.44 10.79 3.23
CA GLN A 90 -1.81 11.82 4.21
C GLN A 90 -3.32 11.97 4.31
N GLU A 91 -4.04 12.05 3.18
CA GLU A 91 -5.50 12.08 3.16
C GLU A 91 -6.09 10.85 3.85
N LEU A 92 -5.57 9.65 3.57
CA LEU A 92 -6.02 8.43 4.23
C LEU A 92 -5.81 8.49 5.74
N ARG A 93 -4.65 8.98 6.20
CA ARG A 93 -4.36 9.17 7.63
C ARG A 93 -5.33 10.15 8.28
N GLU A 94 -5.61 11.29 7.65
CA GLU A 94 -6.60 12.25 8.17
C GLU A 94 -8.00 11.65 8.25
N LYS A 95 -8.41 10.88 7.24
CA LYS A 95 -9.72 10.21 7.24
C LYS A 95 -9.80 9.13 8.32
N VAL A 96 -8.73 8.37 8.54
CA VAL A 96 -8.65 7.38 9.62
C VAL A 96 -8.69 8.08 10.99
N SER A 97 -7.97 9.19 11.17
CA SER A 97 -8.00 9.98 12.41
C SER A 97 -9.42 10.52 12.69
N LYS A 98 -10.08 11.09 11.68
CA LYS A 98 -11.48 11.55 11.80
C LYS A 98 -12.44 10.41 12.12
N LEU A 99 -12.21 9.22 11.56
CA LEU A 99 -13.00 8.04 11.88
C LEU A 99 -12.81 7.62 13.34
N GLN A 100 -11.57 7.65 13.85
CA GLN A 100 -11.26 7.39 15.26
C GLN A 100 -11.93 8.41 16.17
N GLU A 101 -11.85 9.70 15.84
CA GLU A 101 -12.55 10.77 16.58
C GLU A 101 -14.06 10.53 16.63
N ILE A 102 -14.69 10.10 15.53
CA ILE A 102 -16.12 9.78 15.52
C ILE A 102 -16.41 8.56 16.39
N ILE A 103 -15.61 7.50 16.30
CA ILE A 103 -15.75 6.28 17.12
C ILE A 103 -15.67 6.64 18.61
N GLU A 104 -14.70 7.45 19.01
CA GLU A 104 -14.51 7.88 20.39
C GLU A 104 -15.62 8.83 20.85
N ALA A 105 -15.95 9.86 20.07
CA ALA A 105 -16.98 10.84 20.42
C ALA A 105 -18.39 10.24 20.51
N ARG A 106 -18.66 9.20 19.72
CA ARG A 106 -19.94 8.47 19.73
C ARG A 106 -19.91 7.21 20.58
N CYS A 107 -18.79 6.93 21.27
CA CYS A 107 -18.57 5.72 22.06
C CYS A 107 -18.94 4.44 21.30
N LEU A 108 -18.59 4.35 20.02
CA LEU A 108 -18.93 3.19 19.20
C LEU A 108 -18.07 1.99 19.59
N ILE A 109 -18.75 0.86 19.80
CA ILE A 109 -18.17 -0.43 20.11
C ILE A 109 -18.07 -1.23 18.82
N ARG A 110 -16.94 -1.91 18.62
CA ARG A 110 -16.76 -2.83 17.49
C ARG A 110 -17.44 -4.15 17.82
N PHE A 111 -18.37 -4.58 16.98
CA PHE A 111 -18.99 -5.90 17.04
C PHE A 111 -18.51 -6.75 15.87
N LEU A 112 -18.10 -7.98 16.15
CA LEU A 112 -17.76 -8.98 15.14
C LEU A 112 -18.98 -9.85 14.89
N PHE A 113 -19.20 -10.23 13.63
CA PHE A 113 -20.26 -11.17 13.28
C PHE A 113 -19.85 -12.06 12.11
N THR A 114 -20.53 -13.18 11.96
CA THR A 114 -20.31 -14.14 10.89
C THR A 114 -21.56 -14.23 10.03
N VAL A 115 -21.40 -14.19 8.71
CA VAL A 115 -22.46 -14.45 7.74
C VAL A 115 -22.21 -15.81 7.11
N VAL A 116 -23.22 -16.67 7.14
CA VAL A 116 -23.24 -17.90 6.35
C VAL A 116 -24.12 -17.65 5.13
N GLU A 117 -23.49 -17.65 3.96
CA GLU A 117 -24.14 -17.50 2.67
C GLU A 117 -25.03 -18.72 2.36
N ARG A 118 -25.96 -18.56 1.42
CA ARG A 118 -26.81 -19.66 0.94
C ARG A 118 -25.99 -20.83 0.35
N THR A 119 -24.81 -20.53 -0.20
CA THR A 119 -23.86 -21.51 -0.74
C THR A 119 -23.18 -22.34 0.36
N GLY A 120 -23.32 -21.95 1.62
CA GLY A 120 -22.58 -22.51 2.75
C GLY A 120 -21.22 -21.84 3.00
N ALA A 121 -20.84 -20.83 2.19
CA ALA A 121 -19.64 -20.05 2.44
C ALA A 121 -19.79 -19.21 3.71
N VAL A 122 -18.69 -19.07 4.46
CA VAL A 122 -18.67 -18.38 5.76
C VAL A 122 -17.79 -17.15 5.66
N GLN A 123 -18.38 -15.98 5.91
CA GLN A 123 -17.71 -14.68 5.88
C GLN A 123 -17.69 -14.06 7.27
N ARG A 124 -16.59 -13.39 7.62
CA ARG A 124 -16.43 -12.70 8.91
C ARG A 124 -16.40 -11.20 8.68
N HIS A 125 -17.20 -10.48 9.43
CA HIS A 125 -17.37 -9.04 9.32
C HIS A 125 -17.25 -8.36 10.67
N SER A 126 -17.15 -7.04 10.63
CA SER A 126 -17.31 -6.21 11.82
C SER A 126 -18.11 -4.96 11.52
N VAL A 127 -18.85 -4.48 12.51
CA VAL A 127 -19.62 -3.24 12.48
C VAL A 127 -19.31 -2.43 13.74
N TYR A 128 -19.36 -1.10 13.65
CA TYR A 128 -19.24 -0.21 14.80
C TYR A 128 -20.63 0.31 15.17
N SER A 129 -21.04 0.14 16.44
CA SER A 129 -22.38 0.47 16.94
C SER A 129 -22.31 0.88 18.41
N SER A 130 -23.27 1.66 18.90
CA SER A 130 -23.37 2.02 20.34
C SER A 130 -23.71 0.83 21.23
N ASP A 131 -24.41 -0.17 20.69
CA ASP A 131 -24.97 -1.29 21.43
C ASP A 131 -25.15 -2.53 20.53
N LEU A 132 -25.38 -3.66 21.18
CA LEU A 132 -25.53 -4.96 20.53
C LEU A 132 -26.79 -5.06 19.68
N GLU A 133 -27.90 -4.49 20.12
CA GLU A 133 -29.18 -4.57 19.40
C GLU A 133 -29.08 -3.88 18.04
N THR A 134 -28.50 -2.68 18.02
CA THR A 134 -28.23 -1.92 16.80
C THR A 134 -27.19 -2.63 15.92
N ALA A 135 -26.17 -3.27 16.52
CA ALA A 135 -25.19 -4.06 15.79
C ALA A 135 -25.81 -5.29 15.11
N GLU A 136 -26.75 -5.96 15.76
CA GLU A 136 -27.48 -7.10 15.18
C GLU A 136 -28.38 -6.69 14.03
N ALA A 137 -29.09 -5.56 14.18
CA ALA A 137 -29.92 -4.99 13.12
C ALA A 137 -29.07 -4.67 11.88
N GLU A 138 -27.92 -4.03 12.09
CA GLU A 138 -27.00 -3.66 11.01
C GLU A 138 -26.31 -4.87 10.39
N ALA A 139 -25.93 -5.87 11.17
CA ALA A 139 -25.39 -7.13 10.66
C ALA A 139 -26.39 -7.87 9.76
N LYS A 140 -27.69 -7.88 10.13
CA LYS A 140 -28.76 -8.43 9.29
C LYS A 140 -28.94 -7.63 8.01
N ARG A 141 -28.87 -6.28 8.10
CA ARG A 141 -28.95 -5.39 6.94
C ARG A 141 -27.82 -5.68 5.94
N ILE A 142 -26.58 -5.77 6.42
CA ILE A 142 -25.39 -6.10 5.63
C ILE A 142 -25.54 -7.47 4.98
N ALA A 143 -25.93 -8.49 5.77
CA ALA A 143 -26.10 -9.85 5.27
C ALA A 143 -27.10 -9.90 4.11
N LEU A 144 -28.24 -9.21 4.25
CA LEU A 144 -29.25 -9.13 3.20
C LEU A 144 -28.76 -8.35 1.98
N SER A 145 -28.09 -7.22 2.16
CA SER A 145 -27.66 -6.37 1.04
C SER A 145 -26.51 -6.95 0.22
N GLU A 146 -25.57 -7.64 0.87
CA GLU A 146 -24.36 -8.15 0.22
C GLU A 146 -24.50 -9.61 -0.26
N TYR A 147 -25.27 -10.43 0.47
CA TYR A 147 -25.35 -11.88 0.23
C TYR A 147 -26.75 -12.37 -0.17
N GLY A 148 -27.74 -11.49 -0.15
CA GLY A 148 -29.11 -11.78 -0.59
C GLY A 148 -29.91 -12.66 0.37
N GLU A 149 -31.13 -12.99 -0.07
CA GLU A 149 -32.09 -13.79 0.70
C GLU A 149 -31.59 -15.21 0.96
N GLY A 150 -31.70 -15.66 2.21
CA GLY A 150 -31.26 -16.98 2.68
C GLY A 150 -29.88 -17.00 3.36
N SER A 151 -29.17 -15.87 3.38
CA SER A 151 -28.00 -15.69 4.25
C SER A 151 -28.42 -15.63 5.73
N LYS A 152 -27.53 -16.10 6.62
CA LYS A 152 -27.78 -16.11 8.07
C LYS A 152 -26.64 -15.46 8.82
N VAL A 153 -26.98 -14.58 9.75
CA VAL A 153 -26.04 -13.95 10.68
C VAL A 153 -25.91 -14.79 11.93
N PHE A 154 -24.68 -15.02 12.37
CA PHE A 154 -24.35 -15.72 13.60
C PHE A 154 -23.32 -14.94 14.41
N ALA A 155 -23.33 -15.17 15.72
CA ALA A 155 -22.28 -14.76 16.65
C ALA A 155 -21.93 -13.26 16.59
N VAL A 156 -22.96 -12.39 16.61
CA VAL A 156 -22.74 -10.96 16.84
C VAL A 156 -22.27 -10.80 18.27
N ARG A 157 -21.02 -10.37 18.44
CA ARG A 157 -20.40 -10.19 19.76
C ARG A 157 -19.49 -9.00 19.74
N GLU A 158 -19.41 -8.32 20.87
CA GLU A 158 -18.42 -7.28 21.06
C GLU A 158 -17.02 -7.86 20.81
N ALA A 159 -16.20 -7.13 20.06
CA ALA A 159 -14.78 -7.36 20.01
C ALA A 159 -14.24 -6.97 21.39
N SER A 160 -14.38 -7.86 22.39
CA SER A 160 -13.67 -7.74 23.65
C SER A 160 -12.22 -7.42 23.31
N LYS A 161 -11.62 -6.42 23.98
CA LYS A 161 -10.21 -6.05 23.83
C LYS A 161 -9.37 -7.31 24.00
N GLU A 162 -9.10 -8.04 22.92
CA GLU A 162 -8.10 -9.10 22.92
C GLU A 162 -6.79 -8.39 23.20
N ALA A 163 -6.23 -8.73 24.36
CA ALA A 163 -5.02 -8.14 24.90
C ALA A 163 -3.89 -8.14 23.86
N ALA A 164 -3.48 -6.95 23.44
CA ALA A 164 -2.16 -6.62 22.89
C ALA A 164 -1.98 -5.10 22.93
#